data_AF-A0A9W8NR13-F1
#
_entry.id   AF-A0A9W8NR13-F1
#
_cell.length_a   1.000
_cell.length_b   1.000
_cell.length_c   1.000
_cell.angle_alpha   90.00
_cell.angle_beta   90.00
_cell.angle_gamma   90.00
#
_symmetry.space_group_name_H-M   'P 1'
#
loop_
_entity.id
_entity.type
_entity.pdbx_description
1 polymer ?
#
loop_
_entity_poly.entity_id
_entity_poly.type
_entity_poly.pdbx_seq_one_letter_code
_entity_poly.pdbx_strand_id
1 'polypeptide(L)'
;KAKNLVDQIELANRTREQIDEMNEEITNEEAALGDFKRRKARAWMEIKFGALLECCEKGSVACDFGKLVINEISDKTSQPGLPRLPYTGQSKIQSLL
;
A
#
# COMPACT_ATOMS: atom_id res chain seq x y z
N LYS A 1 1.75 -44.42 51.94
CA LYS A 1 2.80 -43.62 51.25
C LYS A 1 2.94 -43.97 49.76
N ALA A 2 2.95 -45.24 49.34
CA ALA A 2 3.10 -45.62 47.92
C ALA A 2 1.96 -45.14 46.99
N LYS A 3 0.69 -45.13 47.45
CA LYS A 3 -0.47 -44.69 46.65
C LYS A 3 -0.35 -43.23 46.15
N ASN A 4 0.12 -42.34 47.02
CA ASN A 4 0.35 -40.92 46.70
C ASN A 4 1.45 -40.74 45.62
N LEU A 5 2.47 -41.60 45.61
CA LEU A 5 3.52 -41.56 44.59
C LEU A 5 3.00 -41.98 43.21
N VAL A 6 2.16 -43.02 43.16
CA VAL A 6 1.54 -43.47 41.90
C VAL A 6 0.63 -42.40 41.32
N ASP A 7 -0.21 -41.78 42.17
CA ASP A 7 -1.11 -40.70 41.76
C ASP A 7 -0.33 -39.47 41.24
N GLN A 8 0.81 -39.14 41.86
CA GLN A 8 1.69 -38.04 41.39
C GLN A 8 2.39 -38.37 40.07
N ILE A 9 2.80 -39.62 39.85
CA ILE A 9 3.40 -40.07 38.58
C ILE A 9 2.37 -40.01 37.46
N GLU A 10 1.14 -40.46 37.72
CA GLU A 10 0.06 -40.40 36.74
C GLU A 10 -0.30 -38.96 36.38
N LEU A 11 -0.42 -38.07 37.37
CA LEU A 11 -0.62 -36.65 37.13
C LEU A 11 0.53 -36.05 36.31
N ALA A 12 1.78 -36.34 36.65
CA ALA A 12 2.94 -35.84 35.91
C ALA A 12 2.96 -36.31 34.45
N ASN A 13 2.55 -37.56 34.18
CA ASN A 13 2.48 -38.07 32.81
C ASN A 13 1.36 -37.38 32.01
N ARG A 14 0.17 -37.22 32.60
CA ARG A 14 -0.93 -36.47 31.95
C ARG A 14 -0.54 -35.02 31.67
N THR A 15 0.15 -34.36 32.60
CA THR A 15 0.64 -32.99 32.38
C THR A 15 1.67 -32.93 31.25
N ARG A 16 2.55 -33.95 31.10
CA ARG A 16 3.47 -34.00 29.95
C ARG A 16 2.73 -34.17 28.64
N GLU A 17 1.76 -35.07 28.59
CA GLU A 17 0.92 -35.28 27.39
C GLU A 17 0.21 -33.99 26.97
N GLN A 18 -0.37 -33.25 27.93
CA GLN A 18 -0.99 -31.95 27.68
C GLN A 18 0.00 -30.89 27.20
N ILE A 19 1.23 -30.89 27.72
CA ILE A 19 2.28 -29.97 27.26
C ILE A 19 2.67 -30.29 25.81
N ASP A 20 2.81 -31.58 25.48
CA ASP A 20 3.20 -31.99 24.13
C ASP A 20 2.10 -31.66 23.11
N GLU A 21 0.83 -31.90 23.46
CA GLU A 21 -0.34 -31.51 22.65
C GLU A 21 -0.37 -29.99 22.42
N MET A 22 -0.22 -29.19 23.48
CA MET A 22 -0.21 -27.73 23.36
C MET A 22 0.98 -27.21 22.54
N ASN A 23 2.15 -27.86 22.63
CA ASN A 23 3.30 -27.51 21.80
C ASN A 23 3.03 -27.77 20.31
N GLU A 24 2.37 -28.89 19.99
CA GLU A 24 1.95 -29.18 18.61
C GLU A 24 0.99 -28.10 18.09
N GLU A 25 -0.02 -27.74 18.88
CA GLU A 25 -0.95 -26.65 18.55
C GLU A 25 -0.22 -25.33 18.30
N ILE A 26 0.69 -24.93 19.20
CA ILE A 26 1.47 -23.69 19.06
C ILE A 26 2.25 -23.69 17.74
N THR A 27 2.97 -24.77 17.44
CA THR A 27 3.77 -24.84 16.19
C THR A 27 2.90 -24.73 14.93
N ASN A 28 1.71 -25.33 14.95
CA ASN A 28 0.74 -25.23 13.86
C ASN A 28 0.17 -23.81 13.71
N GLU A 29 -0.19 -23.16 14.82
CA GLU A 29 -0.69 -21.79 14.81
C GLU A 29 0.38 -20.79 14.37
N GLU A 30 1.62 -20.95 14.82
CA GLU A 30 2.74 -20.10 14.42
C GLU A 30 3.01 -20.19 12.91
N ALA A 31 2.97 -21.39 12.34
CA ALA A 31 3.08 -21.60 10.91
C ALA A 31 1.93 -20.91 10.15
N ALA A 32 0.68 -21.13 10.59
CA ALA A 32 -0.50 -20.53 9.98
C ALA A 32 -0.48 -19.00 10.06
N LEU A 33 -0.03 -18.44 11.18
CA LEU A 33 0.15 -17.01 11.36
C LEU A 33 1.22 -16.44 10.44
N GLY A 34 2.35 -17.15 10.28
CA GLY A 34 3.42 -16.79 9.36
C GLY A 34 2.93 -16.73 7.91
N ASP A 35 2.19 -17.75 7.48
CA ASP A 35 1.57 -17.79 6.15
C ASP A 35 0.53 -16.71 5.94
N PHE A 36 -0.32 -16.45 6.94
CA PHE A 36 -1.30 -15.37 6.89
C PHE A 36 -0.62 -14.02 6.70
N LYS A 37 0.40 -13.71 7.52
CA LYS A 37 1.17 -12.47 7.42
C LYS A 37 1.80 -12.31 6.04
N ARG A 38 2.45 -13.35 5.51
CA ARG A 38 3.05 -13.33 4.15
C ARG A 38 1.99 -13.07 3.08
N ARG A 39 0.87 -13.78 3.10
CA ARG A 39 -0.21 -13.61 2.11
C ARG A 39 -0.81 -12.22 2.15
N LYS A 40 -1.10 -11.71 3.35
CA LYS A 40 -1.68 -10.37 3.51
C LYS A 40 -0.71 -9.27 3.13
N ALA A 41 0.56 -9.39 3.52
CA ALA A 41 1.60 -8.43 3.14
C ALA A 41 1.76 -8.37 1.61
N ARG A 42 1.84 -9.53 0.94
CA ARG A 42 1.91 -9.60 -0.52
C ARG A 42 0.71 -8.92 -1.18
N ALA A 43 -0.51 -9.34 -0.83
CA ALA A 43 -1.73 -8.80 -1.43
C ALA A 43 -1.86 -7.28 -1.20
N TRP A 44 -1.51 -6.81 0.00
CA TRP A 44 -1.54 -5.38 0.30
C TRP A 44 -0.51 -4.59 -0.53
N MET A 45 0.71 -5.10 -0.68
CA MET A 45 1.74 -4.45 -1.48
C MET A 45 1.40 -4.44 -2.97
N GLU A 46 0.83 -5.52 -3.50
CA GLU A 46 0.36 -5.59 -4.89
C GLU A 46 -0.67 -4.50 -5.17
N ILE A 47 -1.68 -4.35 -4.31
CA ILE A 47 -2.70 -3.30 -4.45
C ILE A 47 -2.07 -1.91 -4.30
N LYS A 48 -1.25 -1.70 -3.26
CA LYS A 48 -0.67 -0.38 -2.96
C LYS A 48 0.20 0.12 -4.12
N PHE A 49 1.10 -0.73 -4.62
CA PHE A 49 2.01 -0.32 -5.68
C PHE A 49 1.35 -0.33 -7.06
N GLY A 50 0.37 -1.20 -7.31
CA GLY A 50 -0.46 -1.12 -8.51
C GLY A 50 -1.24 0.19 -8.59
N ALA A 51 -1.89 0.59 -7.49
CA ALA A 51 -2.61 1.87 -7.42
C ALA A 51 -1.67 3.08 -7.50
N LEU A 52 -0.47 2.99 -6.90
CA LEU A 52 0.54 4.05 -7.02
C LEU A 52 0.99 4.22 -8.47
N LEU A 53 1.24 3.12 -9.18
CA LEU A 53 1.62 3.16 -10.60
C LEU A 53 0.54 3.84 -11.42
N GLU A 54 -0.71 3.42 -11.29
CA GLU A 54 -1.84 4.01 -12.00
C GLU A 54 -1.98 5.51 -11.70
N CYS A 55 -1.80 5.90 -10.44
CA CYS A 55 -1.80 7.31 -10.02
C CYS A 55 -0.67 8.10 -10.70
N CYS A 56 0.55 7.56 -10.73
CA CYS A 56 1.69 8.19 -11.38
C CYS A 56 1.50 8.31 -12.90
N GLU A 57 0.95 7.30 -13.57
CA GLU A 57 0.68 7.32 -15.01
C GLU A 57 -0.36 8.40 -15.35
N LYS A 58 -1.46 8.45 -14.59
CA LYS A 58 -2.46 9.51 -14.74
C LYS A 58 -1.87 10.89 -14.42
N GLY A 59 -1.02 10.97 -13.41
CA GLY A 59 -0.27 12.17 -13.07
C GLY A 59 0.62 12.64 -14.22
N SER A 60 1.32 11.72 -14.90
CA SER A 60 2.15 12.03 -16.06
C SER A 60 1.33 12.65 -17.19
N VAL A 61 0.18 12.05 -17.52
CA VAL A 61 -0.74 12.58 -18.54
C VAL A 61 -1.21 13.97 -18.14
N ALA A 62 -1.67 14.16 -16.91
CA ALA A 62 -2.11 15.46 -16.41
C ALA A 62 -0.99 16.53 -16.49
N CYS A 63 0.24 16.17 -16.15
CA CYS A 63 1.40 17.04 -16.27
C CYS A 63 1.68 17.43 -17.73
N ASP A 64 1.56 16.51 -18.68
CA ASP A 64 1.79 16.81 -20.09
C ASP A 64 0.74 17.76 -20.66
N PHE A 65 -0.54 17.57 -20.32
CA PHE A 65 -1.59 18.55 -20.64
C PHE A 65 -1.34 19.91 -19.95
N GLY A 66 -0.90 19.90 -18.70
CA GLY A 66 -0.52 21.11 -17.98
C GLY A 66 0.59 21.89 -18.68
N LYS A 67 1.62 21.23 -19.21
CA LYS A 67 2.67 21.86 -20.02
C LYS A 67 2.10 22.51 -21.28
N LEU A 68 1.17 21.85 -21.97
CA LEU A 68 0.52 22.41 -23.17
C LEU A 68 -0.26 23.69 -22.84
N VAL A 69 -0.93 23.73 -21.69
CA VAL A 69 -1.65 24.93 -21.21
C VAL A 69 -0.65 26.05 -20.87
N ILE A 70 0.43 25.73 -20.14
CA ILE A 70 1.47 26.72 -19.77
C ILE A 70 2.11 27.33 -21.02
N ASN A 71 2.35 26.54 -22.06
CA ASN A 71 2.94 27.03 -23.32
C ASN A 71 2.07 28.07 -24.05
N GLU A 72 0.80 28.24 -23.68
CA GLU A 72 -0.07 29.29 -24.22
C GLU A 72 0.13 30.65 -23.52
N ILE A 73 0.81 30.68 -22.37
CA ILE A 73 1.12 31.91 -21.65
C ILE A 73 2.21 32.67 -22.42
N SER A 74 1.90 33.91 -22.80
CA SER A 74 2.85 34.75 -23.54
C SER A 74 3.95 35.30 -22.64
N ASP A 75 5.20 34.91 -22.92
CA ASP A 75 6.41 35.46 -22.27
C ASP A 75 6.90 36.79 -22.88
N LYS A 76 6.19 37.33 -23.87
CA LYS A 76 6.57 38.61 -24.50
C LYS A 76 6.52 39.77 -23.50
N THR A 77 7.62 40.49 -23.37
CA THR A 77 7.71 41.71 -22.56
C THR A 77 6.81 42.81 -23.14
N SER A 78 5.95 43.38 -22.32
CA SER A 78 5.13 44.54 -22.69
C SER A 78 5.97 45.82 -22.75
N GLN A 79 5.71 46.68 -23.73
CA GLN A 79 6.35 47.99 -23.81
C GLN A 79 5.71 48.98 -22.82
N PRO A 80 6.50 49.79 -22.10
CA PRO A 80 5.97 50.82 -21.21
C PRO A 80 5.02 51.79 -21.94
N GLY A 81 3.86 52.06 -21.36
CA GLY A 81 2.87 52.96 -21.94
C GLY A 81 1.97 52.36 -23.03
N LEU A 82 2.21 51.11 -23.45
CA LEU A 82 1.34 50.38 -24.39
C LEU A 82 0.58 49.25 -23.70
N PRO A 83 -0.64 48.91 -24.16
CA PRO A 83 -1.40 47.78 -23.64
C PRO A 83 -0.73 46.44 -23.99
N ARG A 84 -0.95 45.42 -23.16
CA ARG A 84 -0.57 44.04 -23.47
C ARG A 84 -1.35 43.53 -24.68
N LEU A 85 -0.75 42.65 -25.48
CA LEU A 85 -1.44 41.96 -26.56
C LEU A 85 -2.66 41.18 -26.02
N PRO A 86 -3.80 41.21 -26.71
CA PRO A 86 -4.99 40.48 -26.30
C PRO A 86 -4.76 38.97 -26.38
N TYR A 87 -5.33 38.24 -25.43
CA TYR A 87 -5.29 36.79 -25.41
C TYR A 87 -6.26 36.20 -26.46
N THR A 88 -5.76 35.30 -27.31
CA THR A 88 -6.55 34.65 -28.39
C THR A 88 -6.55 33.13 -28.31
N GLY A 89 -5.85 32.55 -27.33
CA GLY A 89 -5.68 31.10 -27.16
C GLY A 89 -6.90 30.35 -26.61
N GLN A 90 -8.02 31.03 -26.33
CA GLN A 90 -9.15 30.44 -25.60
C GLN A 90 -9.72 29.17 -26.27
N SER A 91 -9.91 29.20 -27.61
CA SER A 91 -10.42 28.03 -28.34
C SER A 91 -9.44 26.86 -28.31
N LYS A 92 -8.13 27.13 -28.35
CA LYS A 92 -7.08 26.10 -28.27
C LYS A 92 -7.06 25.46 -26.88
N ILE A 93 -7.10 26.25 -25.80
CA ILE A 93 -7.16 25.72 -24.44
C ILE A 93 -8.44 24.90 -24.21
N GLN A 94 -9.58 25.35 -24.74
CA GLN A 94 -10.84 24.61 -24.61
C GLN A 94 -10.80 23.25 -25.33
N SER A 95 -9.99 23.09 -26.38
CA SER A 95 -9.81 21.80 -27.05
C SER A 95 -8.90 20.82 -26.30
N LEU A 96 -8.16 21.29 -25.29
CA LEU A 96 -7.25 20.49 -24.47
C LEU A 96 -7.88 19.99 -23.15
N LEU A 97 -9.04 20.53 -22.78
CA LEU A 97 -9.78 20.23 -21.54
C LEU A 97 -10.99 19.34 -21.83
#